data_AF-O81366-F1
#
_entry.id   AF-O81366-F1
#
_cell.length_a   1.000
_cell.length_b   1.000
_cell.length_c   1.000
_cell.angle_alpha   90.00
_cell.angle_beta   90.00
_cell.angle_gamma   90.00
#
_symmetry.space_group_name_H-M   'P 1'
#
loop_
_entity.id
_entity.type
_entity.pdbx_description
1 polymer ?
#
loop_
_entity_poly.entity_id
_entity_poly.type
_entity_poly.pdbx_seq_one_letter_code
_entity_poly.pdbx_strand_id
1 'polypeptide(L)'
;DVTAIHIPSINLEKAEIVVDVLIKNPNPVPIPLIDINYLIESDGRKLVSGLIPDAGTIHAHGEETVKVPVHLVYDDIKNTYDDIKPGSIIPYRFKVDLIVDVPVLGRLTLPLEKTGEIPIPYKPDVDVEKIKFQAFSFEETVAVLHVKLENMNDFDLGLNALDYEIWLSEVNIGGAQLSQSANLAKKGVTFIELPITFRPKDFGSALWDMIRGKGTGYTIKGNINVDTPFGAMKLPIVKEGGTTRLRKNKEDGGDDDDEDED
;
A
#
# COMPACT_ATOMS: atom_id res chain seq x y z
N ASP A 1 -13.57 9.90 -26.91
CA ASP A 1 -12.69 10.59 -25.95
C ASP A 1 -12.60 9.75 -24.68
N VAL A 2 -11.49 9.80 -23.97
CA VAL A 2 -11.36 9.19 -22.65
C VAL A 2 -11.85 10.20 -21.62
N THR A 3 -13.04 9.96 -21.07
CA THR A 3 -13.76 10.96 -20.26
C THR A 3 -13.47 10.85 -18.77
N ALA A 4 -13.32 9.63 -18.26
CA ALA A 4 -13.04 9.39 -16.84
C ALA A 4 -12.17 8.16 -16.64
N ILE A 5 -11.40 8.16 -15.57
CA ILE A 5 -10.61 7.03 -15.10
C ILE A 5 -10.98 6.81 -13.65
N HIS A 6 -11.49 5.62 -13.37
CA HIS A 6 -11.88 5.19 -12.04
C HIS A 6 -10.90 4.13 -11.55
N ILE A 7 -10.58 4.16 -10.27
CA ILE A 7 -9.78 3.12 -9.61
C ILE A 7 -10.69 2.46 -8.56
N PRO A 8 -11.49 1.45 -8.93
CA PRO A 8 -12.37 0.78 -7.97
C PRO A 8 -11.62 0.16 -6.78
N SER A 9 -10.42 -0.38 -7.02
CA SER A 9 -9.61 -0.98 -5.98
C SER A 9 -8.12 -0.86 -6.27
N ILE A 10 -7.33 -0.66 -5.22
CA ILE A 10 -5.88 -0.62 -5.26
C ILE A 10 -5.30 -1.17 -3.96
N ASN A 11 -4.30 -2.05 -4.06
CA ASN A 11 -3.60 -2.65 -2.93
C ASN A 11 -2.12 -2.93 -3.28
N LEU A 12 -1.42 -3.75 -2.50
CA LEU A 12 -0.01 -4.08 -2.76
C LEU A 12 0.21 -5.09 -3.92
N GLU A 13 -0.83 -5.84 -4.29
CA GLU A 13 -0.77 -6.92 -5.28
C GLU A 13 -1.23 -6.43 -6.67
N LYS A 14 -2.32 -5.66 -6.70
CA LYS A 14 -2.94 -5.20 -7.95
C LYS A 14 -3.64 -3.85 -7.82
N ALA A 15 -3.84 -3.22 -8.97
CA ALA A 15 -4.80 -2.13 -9.16
C ALA A 15 -5.83 -2.51 -10.22
N GLU A 16 -7.09 -2.25 -9.90
CA GLU A 16 -8.21 -2.36 -10.84
C GLU A 16 -8.55 -0.93 -11.29
N ILE A 17 -8.60 -0.74 -12.60
CA ILE A 17 -8.85 0.54 -13.23
C ILE A 17 -9.97 0.36 -14.24
N VAL A 18 -10.91 1.28 -14.27
CA VAL A 18 -11.97 1.32 -15.28
C VAL A 18 -11.86 2.63 -16.02
N VAL A 19 -11.59 2.56 -17.32
CA VAL A 19 -11.51 3.73 -18.18
C VAL A 19 -12.81 3.87 -18.96
N ASP A 20 -13.47 5.02 -18.81
CA ASP A 20 -14.69 5.35 -19.53
C ASP A 20 -14.32 6.07 -20.84
N VAL A 21 -14.69 5.43 -21.95
CA VAL A 21 -14.47 5.94 -23.31
C VAL A 21 -15.81 6.35 -23.90
N LEU A 22 -16.01 7.65 -24.07
CA LEU A 22 -17.19 8.21 -24.73
C LEU A 22 -17.00 8.19 -26.24
N ILE A 23 -17.92 7.51 -26.92
CA ILE A 23 -17.96 7.40 -28.37
C ILE A 23 -19.22 8.12 -28.84
N LYS A 24 -19.05 9.05 -29.79
CA LYS A 24 -20.15 9.81 -30.38
C LYS A 24 -20.27 9.42 -31.84
N ASN A 25 -21.47 9.01 -32.25
CA ASN A 25 -21.77 8.74 -33.65
C ASN A 25 -22.56 9.90 -34.25
N PRO A 26 -21.91 10.81 -35.01
CA PRO A 26 -22.62 11.90 -35.67
C PRO A 26 -23.45 11.43 -36.87
N ASN A 27 -23.27 10.18 -37.32
CA ASN A 27 -23.91 9.68 -38.53
C ASN A 27 -25.37 9.23 -38.26
N PRO A 28 -26.25 9.32 -39.26
CA PRO A 28 -27.65 8.90 -39.16
C PRO A 28 -27.84 7.37 -39.20
N VAL A 29 -26.76 6.60 -39.24
CA VAL A 29 -26.76 5.14 -39.30
C VAL A 29 -26.03 4.56 -38.09
N PRO A 30 -26.50 3.45 -37.50
CA PRO A 30 -25.78 2.75 -36.44
C PRO A 30 -24.42 2.23 -36.93
N ILE A 31 -23.42 2.25 -36.03
CA ILE A 31 -22.06 1.80 -36.31
C ILE A 31 -21.71 0.67 -35.34
N PRO A 32 -21.57 -0.58 -35.82
CA PRO A 32 -21.05 -1.68 -35.01
C PRO A 32 -19.64 -1.38 -34.50
N LEU A 33 -19.43 -1.56 -33.19
CA LEU A 33 -18.14 -1.50 -32.54
C LEU A 33 -17.63 -2.94 -32.37
N ILE A 34 -16.77 -3.35 -33.30
CA ILE A 34 -16.40 -4.75 -33.46
C ILE A 34 -15.43 -5.18 -32.36
N ASP A 35 -14.33 -4.44 -32.20
CA ASP A 35 -13.25 -4.81 -31.31
C ASP A 35 -12.68 -3.55 -30.65
N ILE A 36 -12.24 -3.68 -29.40
CA ILE A 36 -11.45 -2.65 -28.71
C ILE A 36 -10.12 -3.25 -28.30
N ASN A 37 -9.04 -2.82 -28.93
CA ASN A 37 -7.70 -3.13 -28.43
C ASN A 37 -7.27 -2.04 -27.46
N TYR A 38 -6.65 -2.42 -26.35
CA TYR A 38 -6.05 -1.46 -25.44
C TYR A 38 -4.66 -1.88 -25.00
N LEU A 39 -3.84 -0.87 -24.72
CA LEU A 39 -2.45 -1.00 -24.31
C LEU A 39 -2.15 0.07 -23.26
N ILE A 40 -1.69 -0.34 -22.09
CA ILE A 40 -1.04 0.54 -21.13
C ILE A 40 0.47 0.38 -21.30
N GLU A 41 1.14 1.49 -21.56
CA GLU A 41 2.60 1.57 -21.57
C GLU A 41 3.11 2.60 -20.57
N SER A 42 4.34 2.41 -20.09
CA SER A 42 5.05 3.37 -19.23
C SER A 42 6.49 3.47 -19.72
N ASP A 43 6.94 4.66 -20.13
CA ASP A 43 8.26 4.88 -20.70
C ASP A 43 8.66 3.87 -21.81
N GLY A 44 7.69 3.51 -22.66
CA GLY A 44 7.88 2.54 -23.75
C GLY A 44 7.77 1.06 -23.33
N ARG A 45 7.61 0.78 -22.04
CA ARG A 45 7.35 -0.56 -21.51
C ARG A 45 5.89 -0.91 -21.65
N LYS A 46 5.58 -2.10 -22.14
CA LYS A 46 4.21 -2.61 -22.18
C LYS A 46 3.85 -3.17 -20.80
N LEU A 47 2.98 -2.48 -20.07
CA LEU A 47 2.51 -2.94 -18.76
C LEU A 47 1.37 -3.94 -18.90
N VAL A 48 0.35 -3.61 -19.68
CA VAL A 48 -0.85 -4.44 -19.88
C VAL A 48 -1.38 -4.22 -21.28
N SER A 49 -1.97 -5.26 -21.89
CA SER A 49 -2.81 -5.11 -23.08
C SER A 49 -3.96 -6.09 -23.06
N GLY A 50 -5.04 -5.76 -23.77
CA GLY A 50 -6.13 -6.70 -23.99
C GLY A 50 -6.97 -6.34 -25.22
N LEU A 51 -7.91 -7.23 -25.50
CA LEU A 51 -8.88 -7.14 -26.57
C LEU A 51 -10.27 -7.37 -25.98
N ILE A 52 -11.20 -6.47 -26.25
CA ILE A 52 -12.63 -6.65 -25.96
C ILE A 52 -13.32 -6.91 -27.29
N PRO A 53 -13.70 -8.15 -27.59
CA PRO A 53 -14.44 -8.48 -28.80
C PRO A 53 -15.92 -8.12 -28.64
N ASP A 54 -16.58 -7.83 -29.76
CA ASP A 54 -18.00 -7.52 -29.88
C ASP A 54 -18.48 -6.49 -28.85
N ALA A 55 -17.91 -5.29 -28.92
CA ALA A 55 -18.17 -4.23 -27.96
C ALA A 55 -19.47 -3.44 -28.24
N GLY A 56 -20.36 -3.98 -29.08
CA GLY A 56 -21.73 -3.50 -29.25
C GLY A 56 -21.97 -2.68 -30.51
N THR A 57 -22.96 -1.77 -30.46
CA THR A 57 -23.35 -0.95 -31.61
C THR A 57 -23.72 0.45 -31.16
N ILE A 58 -23.02 1.43 -31.73
CA ILE A 58 -23.23 2.84 -31.44
C ILE A 58 -24.41 3.32 -32.28
N HIS A 59 -25.49 3.70 -31.62
CA HIS A 59 -26.73 4.12 -32.26
C HIS A 59 -26.54 5.37 -33.14
N ALA A 60 -27.41 5.52 -34.15
CA ALA A 60 -27.44 6.69 -35.02
C ALA A 60 -27.67 7.97 -34.21
N HIS A 61 -26.88 9.02 -34.48
CA HIS A 61 -26.87 10.27 -33.70
C HIS A 61 -26.74 10.07 -32.18
N GLY A 62 -26.20 8.93 -31.77
CA GLY A 62 -26.11 8.50 -30.39
C GLY A 62 -24.74 8.77 -29.77
N GLU A 63 -24.71 8.68 -28.45
CA GLU A 63 -23.49 8.64 -27.66
C GLU A 63 -23.51 7.37 -26.81
N GLU A 64 -22.38 6.69 -26.72
CA GLU A 64 -22.22 5.46 -25.94
C GLU A 64 -20.92 5.54 -25.15
N THR A 65 -20.98 5.19 -23.86
CA THR A 65 -19.80 5.14 -23.00
C THR A 65 -19.41 3.69 -22.79
N VAL A 66 -18.27 3.30 -23.35
CA VAL A 66 -17.72 1.96 -23.16
C VAL A 66 -16.75 1.97 -21.99
N LYS A 67 -16.88 0.96 -21.12
CA LYS A 67 -16.01 0.76 -19.95
C LYS A 67 -14.91 -0.24 -20.31
N VAL A 68 -13.66 0.19 -20.27
CA VAL A 68 -12.50 -0.67 -20.49
C VAL A 68 -11.91 -1.04 -19.11
N PRO A 69 -12.14 -2.27 -18.63
CA PRO A 69 -11.54 -2.73 -17.38
C PRO A 69 -10.07 -3.09 -17.61
N VAL A 70 -9.19 -2.58 -16.76
CA VAL A 70 -7.76 -2.87 -16.77
C VAL A 70 -7.32 -3.35 -15.40
N HIS A 71 -6.61 -4.46 -15.39
CA HIS A 71 -6.05 -5.06 -14.18
C HIS A 71 -4.53 -4.99 -14.29
N LEU A 72 -3.91 -4.22 -13.40
CA LEU A 72 -2.46 -4.20 -13.27
C LEU A 72 -2.06 -5.09 -12.10
N VAL A 73 -1.29 -6.14 -12.39
CA VAL A 73 -0.68 -7.00 -11.38
C VAL A 73 0.73 -6.49 -11.14
N TYR A 74 1.01 -6.01 -9.93
CA TYR A 74 2.28 -5.34 -9.64
C TYR A 74 3.47 -6.29 -9.69
N ASP A 75 3.28 -7.56 -9.32
CA ASP A 75 4.35 -8.56 -9.36
C ASP A 75 4.84 -8.81 -10.79
N ASP A 76 3.93 -8.88 -11.77
CA ASP A 76 4.31 -9.02 -13.18
C ASP A 76 5.16 -7.83 -13.65
N ILE A 77 4.80 -6.62 -13.23
CA ILE A 77 5.53 -5.40 -13.60
C ILE A 77 6.92 -5.38 -12.95
N LYS A 78 7.00 -5.62 -11.64
CA LYS A 78 8.26 -5.59 -10.87
C LYS A 78 9.23 -6.69 -11.31
N ASN A 79 8.72 -7.88 -11.64
CA ASN A 79 9.53 -9.01 -12.11
C ASN A 79 10.00 -8.83 -13.55
N THR A 80 9.29 -8.04 -14.35
CA THR A 80 9.65 -7.78 -15.76
C THR A 80 10.59 -6.58 -15.90
N TYR A 81 10.46 -5.59 -15.01
CA TYR A 81 11.15 -4.29 -15.13
C TYR A 81 11.84 -3.90 -13.81
N ASP A 82 13.14 -4.16 -13.72
CA ASP A 82 13.95 -3.92 -12.50
C ASP A 82 14.02 -2.46 -12.05
N ASP A 83 13.83 -1.52 -12.97
CA ASP A 83 13.90 -0.09 -12.67
C ASP A 83 12.62 0.47 -12.06
N ILE A 84 11.53 -0.29 -12.14
CA ILE A 84 10.25 0.05 -11.53
C ILE A 84 10.27 -0.39 -10.06
N LYS A 85 10.46 0.58 -9.17
CA LYS A 85 10.61 0.32 -7.73
C LYS A 85 9.27 0.39 -7.00
N PRO A 86 9.03 -0.49 -6.01
CA PRO A 86 7.95 -0.32 -5.07
C PRO A 86 8.01 1.04 -4.37
N GLY A 87 6.85 1.66 -4.18
CA GLY A 87 6.68 2.97 -3.60
C GLY A 87 6.78 4.12 -4.59
N SER A 88 7.10 3.87 -5.86
CA SER A 88 7.18 4.91 -6.88
C SER A 88 5.83 5.24 -7.52
N ILE A 89 5.76 6.39 -8.16
CA ILE A 89 4.68 6.78 -9.08
C ILE A 89 5.29 6.76 -10.48
N ILE A 90 4.68 6.00 -11.39
CA ILE A 90 5.15 5.90 -12.77
C ILE A 90 4.17 6.58 -13.72
N PRO A 91 4.66 7.29 -14.76
CA PRO A 91 3.79 7.80 -15.81
C PRO A 91 3.26 6.64 -16.65
N TYR A 92 2.02 6.71 -17.09
CA TYR A 92 1.46 5.78 -18.07
C TYR A 92 0.87 6.50 -19.27
N ARG A 93 0.83 5.79 -20.40
CA ARG A 93 0.06 6.12 -21.58
C ARG A 93 -0.88 4.96 -21.87
N PHE A 94 -2.17 5.24 -21.79
CA PHE A 94 -3.24 4.35 -22.18
C PHE A 94 -3.60 4.61 -23.63
N LYS A 95 -3.42 3.62 -24.48
CA LYS A 95 -3.81 3.64 -25.90
C LYS A 95 -5.00 2.71 -26.09
N VAL A 96 -5.98 3.17 -26.85
CA VAL A 96 -7.18 2.41 -27.21
C VAL A 96 -7.41 2.53 -28.69
N ASP A 97 -7.50 1.40 -29.38
CA ASP A 97 -7.89 1.34 -30.77
C ASP A 97 -9.32 0.80 -30.88
N LEU A 98 -10.26 1.69 -31.21
CA LEU A 98 -11.65 1.32 -31.46
C LEU A 98 -11.78 0.86 -32.91
N ILE A 99 -12.15 -0.40 -33.12
CA ILE A 99 -12.36 -0.97 -34.45
C ILE A 99 -13.86 -0.97 -34.73
N VAL A 100 -14.28 -0.12 -35.65
CA VAL A 100 -15.69 0.08 -36.02
C VAL A 100 -15.94 -0.36 -37.46
N ASP A 101 -17.15 -0.83 -37.76
CA ASP A 101 -17.61 -1.06 -39.13
C ASP A 101 -18.52 0.08 -39.58
N VAL A 102 -18.01 0.98 -40.41
CA VAL A 102 -18.81 2.12 -40.88
C VAL A 102 -19.46 1.76 -42.21
N PRO A 103 -20.80 1.87 -42.35
CA PRO A 103 -21.47 1.61 -43.62
C PRO A 103 -20.83 2.39 -44.76
N VAL A 104 -20.62 1.75 -45.91
CA VAL A 104 -19.94 2.27 -47.11
C VAL A 104 -18.41 2.41 -46.99
N LEU A 105 -17.88 2.82 -45.83
CA LEU A 105 -16.45 3.02 -45.62
C LEU A 105 -15.71 1.75 -45.16
N GLY A 106 -16.44 0.76 -44.64
CA GLY A 106 -15.90 -0.48 -44.11
C GLY A 106 -15.23 -0.31 -42.76
N ARG A 107 -14.32 -1.25 -42.44
CA ARG A 107 -13.63 -1.32 -41.14
C ARG A 107 -12.64 -0.16 -40.97
N LEU A 108 -12.84 0.64 -39.93
CA LEU A 108 -11.95 1.73 -39.53
C LEU A 108 -11.40 1.48 -38.12
N THR A 109 -10.16 1.92 -37.89
CA THR A 109 -9.53 1.92 -36.57
C THR A 109 -9.35 3.35 -36.10
N LEU A 110 -9.95 3.68 -34.95
CA LEU A 110 -9.88 5.00 -34.34
C LEU A 110 -8.95 4.93 -33.11
N PRO A 111 -7.69 5.39 -33.22
CA PRO A 111 -6.77 5.41 -32.10
C PRO A 111 -7.10 6.57 -31.15
N LEU A 112 -7.13 6.27 -29.86
CA LEU A 112 -7.27 7.22 -28.78
C LEU A 112 -6.12 7.02 -27.80
N GLU A 113 -5.66 8.10 -27.21
CA GLU A 113 -4.64 8.03 -26.17
C GLU A 113 -4.94 8.96 -25.00
N LYS A 114 -4.54 8.52 -23.80
CA LYS A 114 -4.59 9.31 -22.58
C LYS A 114 -3.35 9.03 -21.75
N THR A 115 -2.75 10.07 -21.21
CA THR A 115 -1.64 9.94 -20.26
C THR A 115 -2.11 10.19 -18.83
N GLY A 116 -1.40 9.61 -17.88
CA GLY A 116 -1.63 9.83 -16.45
C GLY A 116 -0.49 9.25 -15.62
N GLU A 117 -0.73 9.11 -14.33
CA GLU A 117 0.22 8.56 -13.36
C GLU A 117 -0.44 7.43 -12.57
N ILE A 118 0.32 6.38 -12.28
CA ILE A 118 -0.14 5.25 -11.48
C ILE A 118 0.88 4.93 -10.37
N PRO A 119 0.44 4.79 -9.11
CA PRO A 119 1.33 4.40 -8.03
C PRO A 119 1.60 2.90 -8.06
N ILE A 120 2.75 2.52 -7.52
CA ILE A 120 3.10 1.14 -7.17
C ILE A 120 3.25 1.12 -5.66
N PRO A 121 2.17 0.83 -4.91
CA PRO A 121 2.19 0.95 -3.47
C PRO A 121 3.23 0.05 -2.81
N TYR A 122 3.82 0.55 -1.72
CA TYR A 122 4.71 -0.21 -0.85
C TYR A 122 4.24 -0.08 0.61
N LYS A 123 4.42 -1.16 1.37
CA LYS A 123 4.10 -1.16 2.79
C LYS A 123 5.01 -0.17 3.55
N PRO A 124 4.50 0.59 4.52
CA PRO A 124 5.37 1.34 5.40
C PRO A 124 6.26 0.42 6.23
N ASP A 125 7.46 0.91 6.53
CA ASP A 125 8.36 0.23 7.45
C ASP A 125 8.05 0.66 8.88
N VAL A 126 8.18 -0.30 9.80
CA VAL A 126 7.79 -0.14 11.20
C VAL A 126 8.96 -0.55 12.10
N ASP A 127 9.24 0.24 13.14
CA ASP A 127 10.27 -0.06 14.12
C ASP A 127 9.90 0.51 15.50
N VAL A 128 10.20 -0.22 16.56
CA VAL A 128 10.06 0.27 17.95
C VAL A 128 11.32 1.05 18.30
N GLU A 129 11.19 2.37 18.43
CA GLU A 129 12.30 3.22 18.83
C GLU A 129 12.50 3.20 20.34
N LYS A 130 11.39 3.24 21.10
CA LYS A 130 11.43 3.31 22.56
C LYS A 130 10.22 2.60 23.18
N ILE A 131 10.44 2.03 24.36
CA ILE A 131 9.40 1.46 25.20
C ILE A 131 9.32 2.27 26.49
N LYS A 132 8.12 2.76 26.84
CA LYS A 132 7.85 3.39 28.14
C LYS A 132 6.97 2.48 28.97
N PHE A 133 7.48 1.98 30.09
CA PHE A 133 6.69 1.20 31.04
C PHE A 133 5.95 2.14 31.98
N GLN A 134 4.62 1.97 32.06
CA GLN A 134 3.78 2.64 33.05
C GLN A 134 3.61 1.76 34.31
N ALA A 135 3.48 0.45 34.10
CA ALA A 135 3.50 -0.56 35.15
C ALA A 135 4.38 -1.72 34.71
N PHE A 136 5.21 -2.25 35.60
CA PHE A 136 6.10 -3.36 35.28
C PHE A 136 6.17 -4.35 36.44
N SER A 137 5.38 -5.42 36.34
CA SER A 137 5.31 -6.49 37.34
C SER A 137 4.99 -7.83 36.69
N PHE A 138 5.18 -8.91 37.44
CA PHE A 138 4.84 -10.25 37.00
C PHE A 138 3.32 -10.46 36.85
N GLU A 139 2.52 -9.74 37.63
CA GLU A 139 1.05 -9.79 37.61
C GLU A 139 0.47 -9.04 36.40
N GLU A 140 1.00 -7.85 36.13
CA GLU A 140 0.57 -6.97 35.05
C GLU A 140 1.73 -6.07 34.60
N THR A 141 1.86 -5.90 33.29
CA THR A 141 2.79 -4.98 32.65
C THR A 141 2.00 -4.12 31.65
N VAL A 142 2.11 -2.80 31.83
CA VAL A 142 1.50 -1.78 30.96
C VAL A 142 2.63 -0.96 30.36
N ALA A 143 2.68 -0.88 29.04
CA ALA A 143 3.71 -0.12 28.33
C ALA A 143 3.13 0.63 27.12
N VAL A 144 3.82 1.70 26.73
CA VAL A 144 3.57 2.43 25.49
C VAL A 144 4.79 2.28 24.61
N LEU A 145 4.61 1.69 23.42
CA LEU A 145 5.64 1.61 22.41
C LEU A 145 5.63 2.88 21.57
N HIS A 146 6.76 3.57 21.52
CA HIS A 146 7.01 4.64 20.56
C HIS A 146 7.51 3.99 19.27
N VAL A 147 6.61 3.89 18.30
CA VAL A 147 6.84 3.22 17.03
C VAL A 147 7.12 4.25 15.96
N LYS A 148 8.25 4.09 15.28
CA LYS A 148 8.60 4.78 14.05
C LYS A 148 7.88 4.08 12.89
N LEU A 149 7.06 4.84 12.18
CA LEU A 149 6.52 4.47 10.87
C LEU A 149 7.20 5.28 9.79
N GLU A 150 7.77 4.59 8.80
CA GLU A 150 8.48 5.19 7.68
C GLU A 150 7.73 4.93 6.39
N ASN A 151 7.27 6.00 5.75
CA ASN A 151 6.59 5.94 4.46
C ASN A 151 7.63 6.02 3.34
N MET A 152 7.91 4.89 2.69
CA MET A 152 8.80 4.86 1.53
C MET A 152 8.10 5.16 0.21
N ASN A 153 6.82 5.50 0.21
CA ASN A 153 6.09 5.87 -1.00
C ASN A 153 6.39 7.33 -1.41
N ASP A 154 6.29 7.61 -2.71
CA ASP A 154 6.39 8.96 -3.31
C ASP A 154 5.07 9.77 -3.20
N PHE A 155 4.12 9.25 -2.42
CA PHE A 155 2.85 9.89 -2.09
C PHE A 155 2.57 9.81 -0.59
N ASP A 156 1.73 10.73 -0.11
CA ASP A 156 1.32 10.81 1.29
C ASP A 156 0.36 9.68 1.64
N LEU A 157 0.43 9.20 2.88
CA LEU A 157 -0.49 8.23 3.44
C LEU A 157 -1.22 8.86 4.65
N GLY A 158 -2.51 9.14 4.50
CA GLY A 158 -3.36 9.61 5.59
C GLY A 158 -3.82 8.44 6.45
N LEU A 159 -3.12 8.12 7.53
CA LEU A 159 -3.51 7.08 8.49
C LEU A 159 -4.84 7.45 9.14
N ASN A 160 -5.80 6.53 9.12
CA ASN A 160 -7.11 6.64 9.74
C ASN A 160 -7.28 5.67 10.90
N ALA A 161 -6.75 4.45 10.74
CA ALA A 161 -6.81 3.42 11.76
C ALA A 161 -5.62 2.47 11.62
N LEU A 162 -5.23 1.87 12.72
CA LEU A 162 -4.18 0.87 12.82
C LEU A 162 -4.69 -0.30 13.65
N ASP A 163 -4.60 -1.51 13.12
CA ASP A 163 -4.62 -2.74 13.90
C ASP A 163 -3.19 -3.26 14.06
N TYR A 164 -2.83 -3.69 15.26
CA TYR A 164 -1.51 -4.25 15.52
C TYR A 164 -1.55 -5.35 16.57
N GLU A 165 -0.57 -6.24 16.44
CA GLU A 165 -0.23 -7.30 17.38
C GLU A 165 1.27 -7.23 17.66
N ILE A 166 1.64 -7.45 18.92
CA ILE A 166 3.02 -7.47 19.36
C ILE A 166 3.35 -8.86 19.86
N TRP A 167 4.47 -9.36 19.39
CA TRP A 167 5.01 -10.66 19.73
C TRP A 167 6.39 -10.47 20.37
N LEU A 168 6.62 -11.17 21.46
CA LEU A 168 7.95 -11.30 22.06
C LEU A 168 8.43 -12.73 21.81
N SER A 169 9.45 -12.87 20.95
CA SER A 169 9.77 -14.16 20.31
C SER A 169 8.51 -14.75 19.64
N GLU A 170 8.09 -15.96 20.00
CA GLU A 170 6.91 -16.65 19.43
C GLU A 170 5.63 -16.47 20.27
N VAL A 171 5.64 -15.58 21.25
CA VAL A 171 4.50 -15.37 22.17
C VAL A 171 3.78 -14.07 21.83
N ASN A 172 2.51 -14.16 21.45
CA ASN A 172 1.64 -12.99 21.28
C ASN A 172 1.33 -12.40 22.65
N ILE A 173 1.83 -11.21 22.92
CA ILE A 173 1.61 -10.52 24.20
C ILE A 173 0.41 -9.58 24.15
N GLY A 174 -0.20 -9.37 22.99
CA GLY A 174 -1.43 -8.62 22.82
C GLY A 174 -1.41 -7.73 21.59
N GLY A 175 -2.52 -7.00 21.42
CA GLY A 175 -2.75 -6.13 20.28
C GLY A 175 -3.98 -5.28 20.50
N ALA A 176 -4.15 -4.24 19.68
CA ALA A 176 -5.30 -3.38 19.73
C ALA A 176 -5.61 -2.79 18.35
N GLN A 177 -6.83 -2.28 18.22
CA GLN A 177 -7.20 -1.39 17.13
C GLN A 177 -7.24 0.05 17.65
N LEU A 178 -6.54 0.95 16.96
CA LEU A 178 -6.49 2.36 17.26
C LEU A 178 -7.10 3.14 16.09
N SER A 179 -8.12 3.93 16.37
CA SER A 179 -8.55 5.00 15.48
C SER A 179 -7.63 6.17 15.71
N GLN A 180 -6.65 6.35 14.82
CA GLN A 180 -5.65 7.40 14.91
C GLN A 180 -5.56 8.11 13.56
N SER A 181 -5.70 9.43 13.59
CA SER A 181 -5.46 10.26 12.42
C SER A 181 -4.03 10.79 12.45
N ALA A 182 -3.22 10.42 11.46
CA ALA A 182 -1.89 10.96 11.26
C ALA A 182 -1.59 11.03 9.76
N ASN A 183 -0.87 12.07 9.31
CA ASN A 183 -0.38 12.11 7.94
C ASN A 183 1.07 11.65 7.88
N LEU A 184 1.31 10.54 7.18
CA LEU A 184 2.66 10.06 6.87
C LEU A 184 3.06 10.68 5.53
N ALA A 185 3.79 11.79 5.59
CA ALA A 185 4.29 12.47 4.40
C ALA A 185 5.12 11.52 3.51
N LYS A 186 5.09 11.73 2.19
CA LYS A 186 5.91 10.99 1.23
C LYS A 186 7.38 10.99 1.64
N LYS A 187 8.05 9.83 1.54
CA LYS A 187 9.44 9.62 1.98
C LYS A 187 9.72 10.11 3.41
N GLY A 188 8.69 10.13 4.26
CA GLY A 188 8.71 10.73 5.58
C GLY A 188 8.68 9.72 6.71
N VAL A 189 8.96 10.20 7.92
CA VAL A 189 8.89 9.44 9.16
C VAL A 189 7.84 10.05 10.07
N THR A 190 7.02 9.20 10.68
CA THR A 190 6.01 9.57 11.66
C THR A 190 6.16 8.67 12.89
N PHE A 191 5.96 9.23 14.07
CA PHE A 191 5.98 8.46 15.32
C PHE A 191 4.57 8.28 15.83
N ILE A 192 4.25 7.07 16.27
CA ILE A 192 2.97 6.71 16.85
C ILE A 192 3.17 5.99 18.18
N GLU A 193 2.19 6.12 19.08
CA GLU A 193 2.23 5.51 20.40
C GLU A 193 1.28 4.31 20.45
N LEU A 194 1.81 3.10 20.66
CA LEU A 194 1.03 1.87 20.75
C LEU A 194 0.94 1.39 22.21
N PRO A 195 -0.24 1.46 22.85
CA PRO A 195 -0.41 1.01 24.23
C PRO A 195 -0.59 -0.51 24.30
N ILE A 196 0.28 -1.20 25.03
CA ILE A 196 0.20 -2.64 25.26
C ILE A 196 0.00 -2.94 26.75
N THR A 197 -0.89 -3.88 27.05
CA THR A 197 -1.12 -4.38 28.41
C THR A 197 -1.18 -5.90 28.38
N PHE A 198 -0.38 -6.53 29.24
CA PHE A 198 -0.29 -7.99 29.32
C PHE A 198 0.14 -8.46 30.70
N ARG A 199 -0.05 -9.75 30.99
CA ARG A 199 0.27 -10.35 32.28
C ARG A 199 1.39 -11.39 32.11
N PRO A 200 2.64 -11.09 32.50
CA PRO A 200 3.76 -12.01 32.28
C PRO A 200 3.55 -13.42 32.82
N LYS A 201 2.83 -13.57 33.94
CA LYS A 201 2.49 -14.87 34.53
C LYS A 201 1.73 -15.82 33.60
N ASP A 202 0.95 -15.28 32.65
CA ASP A 202 0.16 -16.09 31.70
C ASP A 202 1.08 -16.79 30.67
N PHE A 203 2.33 -16.34 30.55
CA PHE A 203 3.31 -16.83 29.57
C PHE A 203 4.53 -17.52 30.20
N GLY A 204 4.61 -17.55 31.53
CA GLY A 204 5.66 -18.24 32.29
C GLY A 204 6.93 -17.43 32.55
N SER A 205 7.83 -18.01 33.34
CA SER A 205 9.05 -17.34 33.83
C SER A 205 10.03 -16.96 32.72
N ALA A 206 10.06 -17.72 31.62
CA ALA A 206 10.95 -17.44 30.49
C ALA A 206 10.66 -16.07 29.85
N LEU A 207 9.38 -15.72 29.63
CA LEU A 207 9.01 -14.40 29.12
C LEU A 207 9.37 -13.29 30.11
N TRP A 208 9.15 -13.54 31.41
CA TRP A 208 9.48 -12.59 32.46
C TRP A 208 11.00 -12.33 32.56
N ASP A 209 11.82 -13.37 32.43
CA ASP A 209 13.27 -13.26 32.42
C ASP A 209 13.80 -12.56 31.16
N MET A 210 13.16 -12.79 30.01
CA MET A 210 13.46 -12.11 28.76
C MET A 210 13.23 -10.60 28.86
N ILE A 211 12.08 -10.19 29.36
CA ILE A 211 11.75 -8.76 29.49
C ILE A 211 12.71 -8.09 30.48
N ARG A 212 13.14 -8.77 31.55
CA ARG A 212 13.98 -8.17 32.60
C ARG A 212 15.45 -7.93 32.23
N GLY A 213 16.06 -8.62 31.26
CA GLY A 213 17.53 -8.53 31.20
C GLY A 213 18.30 -8.91 29.94
N LYS A 214 17.75 -9.63 28.95
CA LYS A 214 18.59 -10.15 27.85
C LYS A 214 18.51 -9.37 26.54
N GLY A 215 17.60 -8.40 26.44
CA GLY A 215 17.18 -7.88 25.15
C GLY A 215 16.44 -8.97 24.38
N THR A 216 15.31 -8.61 23.78
CA THR A 216 14.47 -9.61 23.10
C THR A 216 14.21 -9.17 21.67
N GLY A 217 14.21 -10.17 20.79
CA GLY A 217 13.55 -10.06 19.52
C GLY A 217 12.08 -9.73 19.76
N TYR A 218 11.58 -8.72 19.08
CA TYR A 218 10.17 -8.43 19.01
C TYR A 218 9.71 -8.54 17.55
N THR A 219 8.43 -8.85 17.40
CA THR A 219 7.75 -8.83 16.11
C THR A 219 6.49 -7.98 16.24
N ILE A 220 6.29 -7.06 15.29
CA ILE A 220 5.05 -6.30 15.15
C ILE A 220 4.40 -6.75 13.84
N LYS A 221 3.12 -7.09 13.92
CA LYS A 221 2.26 -7.41 12.76
C LYS A 221 1.00 -6.58 12.85
N GLY A 222 0.41 -6.23 11.71
CA GLY A 222 -0.81 -5.43 11.71
C GLY A 222 -1.15 -4.90 10.35
N ASN A 223 -2.18 -4.05 10.30
CA ASN A 223 -2.56 -3.33 9.10
C ASN A 223 -2.89 -1.88 9.44
N ILE A 224 -2.52 -0.99 8.54
CA ILE A 224 -2.94 0.41 8.54
C ILE A 224 -4.01 0.61 7.48
N ASN A 225 -5.08 1.32 7.86
CA ASN A 225 -6.05 1.86 6.91
C ASN A 225 -5.64 3.29 6.61
N VAL A 226 -5.35 3.57 5.35
CA VAL A 226 -4.82 4.86 4.89
C VAL A 226 -5.65 5.41 3.74
N ASP A 227 -5.87 6.72 3.73
CA ASP A 227 -6.32 7.43 2.55
C ASP A 227 -5.10 7.86 1.73
N THR A 228 -5.20 7.72 0.41
CA THR A 228 -4.17 8.15 -0.54
C THR A 228 -4.82 8.98 -1.65
N PRO A 229 -4.02 9.74 -2.43
CA PRO A 229 -4.52 10.43 -3.63
C PRO A 229 -5.19 9.50 -4.66
N PHE A 230 -4.95 8.19 -4.57
CA PHE A 230 -5.42 7.18 -5.52
C PHE A 230 -6.56 6.31 -4.97
N GLY A 231 -7.02 6.59 -3.75
CA GLY A 231 -8.05 5.83 -3.06
C GLY A 231 -7.61 5.33 -1.68
N ALA A 232 -8.57 4.84 -0.90
CA ALA A 232 -8.30 4.23 0.39
C ALA A 232 -7.61 2.86 0.21
N MET A 233 -6.63 2.57 1.05
CA MET A 233 -5.89 1.31 1.03
C MET A 233 -5.80 0.73 2.45
N LYS A 234 -5.75 -0.61 2.52
CA LYS A 234 -5.36 -1.34 3.71
C LYS A 234 -3.97 -1.94 3.47
N LEU A 235 -2.96 -1.41 4.15
CA LEU A 235 -1.57 -1.83 3.97
C LEU A 235 -1.09 -2.64 5.18
N PRO A 236 -0.51 -3.83 4.99
CA PRO A 236 0.09 -4.58 6.08
C PRO A 236 1.35 -3.85 6.59
N ILE A 237 1.57 -3.93 7.90
CA ILE A 237 2.83 -3.56 8.53
C ILE A 237 3.43 -4.80 9.18
N VAL A 238 4.74 -4.99 8.99
CA VAL A 238 5.45 -6.11 9.60
C VAL A 238 6.89 -5.71 9.91
N LYS A 239 7.32 -6.01 11.13
CA LYS A 239 8.70 -5.99 11.58
C LYS A 239 8.97 -7.29 12.30
N GLU A 240 9.91 -8.08 11.79
CA GLU A 240 10.35 -9.31 12.43
C GLU A 240 11.79 -9.15 12.92
N GLY A 241 12.10 -9.73 14.08
CA GLY A 241 13.47 -9.77 14.61
C GLY A 241 14.03 -8.40 15.03
N GLY A 242 13.17 -7.42 15.35
CA GLY A 242 13.63 -6.15 15.91
C GLY A 242 14.23 -6.37 17.30
N THR A 243 15.33 -5.69 17.63
CA THR A 243 15.96 -5.83 18.95
C THR A 243 15.65 -4.62 19.81
N THR A 244 15.05 -4.84 20.98
CA THR A 244 14.95 -3.78 21.99
C THR A 244 15.97 -4.01 23.09
N ARG A 245 16.64 -2.95 23.52
CA ARG A 245 17.41 -2.93 24.77
C ARG A 245 16.71 -2.02 25.75
N LEU A 246 16.41 -2.53 26.93
CA LEU A 246 16.06 -1.69 28.06
C LEU A 246 17.28 -0.82 28.39
N ARG A 247 17.25 0.46 28.03
CA ARG A 247 18.19 1.40 28.63
C ARG A 247 17.70 1.65 30.05
N LYS A 248 18.41 1.12 31.06
CA LYS A 248 18.30 1.64 32.42
C LYS A 248 18.67 3.12 32.36
N ASN A 249 17.81 3.99 32.89
CA ASN A 249 18.22 5.37 33.14
C ASN A 249 19.44 5.34 34.07
N LYS A 250 20.53 6.04 33.70
CA LYS A 250 21.60 6.42 34.62
C LYS A 250 21.07 7.53 35.54
N GLU A 251 20.12 7.19 36.41
CA GLU A 251 19.71 8.00 37.55
C GLU A 251 19.54 7.04 38.73
N ASP A 252 20.62 6.37 39.10
CA ASP A 252 20.87 5.87 40.44
C ASP A 252 22.39 5.82 40.57
N GLY A 253 22.92 6.72 41.39
CA GLY A 253 24.34 6.93 41.58
C GLY A 253 25.03 5.70 42.17
N GLY A 254 26.18 5.39 41.60
CA GLY A 254 27.13 4.42 42.06
C GLY A 254 28.32 4.49 41.11
N ASP A 255 29.37 5.17 41.55
CA ASP A 255 30.67 5.20 40.88
C ASP A 255 31.12 3.76 40.68
N ASP A 256 31.30 3.36 39.43
CA ASP A 256 32.22 2.28 39.09
C ASP A 256 33.29 2.93 38.21
N ASP A 257 34.40 3.25 38.88
CA ASP A 257 35.69 3.55 38.28
C ASP A 257 36.13 2.33 37.48
N ASP A 258 35.97 2.37 36.16
CA ASP A 258 36.76 1.52 35.27
C ASP A 258 38.09 2.23 35.02
N GLU A 259 39.02 2.06 35.98
CA GLU A 259 40.45 2.16 35.73
C GLU A 259 40.88 1.06 34.74
N ASP A 260 41.84 1.45 33.91
CA ASP A 260 42.47 0.68 32.84
C ASP A 260 42.99 -0.70 33.27
N GLU A 261 43.06 -1.65 32.32
CA GLU A 261 44.31 -2.38 32.03
C GLU A 261 44.17 -3.23 30.74
N ASP A 262 45.00 -2.87 29.75
CA ASP A 262 45.62 -3.61 28.63
C ASP A 262 44.84 -4.62 27.75
#